data_AF-A0A962F8M3-F1
#
_entry.id   AF-A0A962F8M3-F1
#
_cell.length_a   1.000
_cell.length_b   1.000
_cell.length_c   1.000
_cell.angle_alpha   90.00
_cell.angle_beta   90.00
_cell.angle_gamma   90.00
#
_symmetry.space_group_name_H-M   'P 1'
#
loop_
_entity.id
_entity.type
_entity.pdbx_description
1 polymer ?
#
loop_
_entity_poly.entity_id
_entity_poly.type
_entity_poly.pdbx_seq_one_letter_code
_entity_poly.pdbx_strand_id
1 'polypeptide(L)'
;RSADYTHAATAISAQDNFVAINSAIEVDLLGQCNAEMLGGRQISGAGGFHDFQRGAAGSKGGRSIVALPSSAGGASRIVARLPAGVATGPRNDADYIVTEYGMAALRDLDLDARAEALIMIAAPQFRSDLTAAWKDLRAKF
;
A
#
# COMPACT_ATOMS: atom_id res chain seq x y z
N ARG A 1 17.28 -0.09 -22.39
CA ARG A 1 18.03 -0.63 -21.23
C ARG A 1 17.23 -1.79 -20.64
N SER A 2 17.85 -2.80 -20.03
CA SER A 2 17.15 -3.96 -19.44
C SER A 2 16.48 -3.61 -18.10
N ALA A 3 15.64 -4.54 -17.59
CA ALA A 3 15.04 -4.43 -16.26
C ALA A 3 16.09 -4.31 -15.15
N ASP A 4 17.20 -5.04 -15.25
CA ASP A 4 18.32 -4.97 -14.29
C ASP A 4 18.87 -3.55 -14.11
N TYR A 5 18.76 -2.71 -15.14
CA TYR A 5 19.11 -1.30 -15.05
C TYR A 5 17.92 -0.43 -14.63
N THR A 6 16.76 -0.58 -15.29
CA THR A 6 15.63 0.35 -15.09
C THR A 6 14.95 0.18 -13.73
N HIS A 7 15.06 -1.00 -13.13
CA HIS A 7 14.52 -1.33 -11.81
C HIS A 7 15.59 -1.26 -10.70
N ALA A 8 16.86 -1.03 -11.04
CA ALA A 8 17.90 -0.88 -10.03
C ALA A 8 17.60 0.33 -9.15
N ALA A 9 17.61 0.12 -7.83
CA ALA A 9 17.42 1.19 -6.85
C ALA A 9 18.42 2.34 -7.08
N THR A 10 19.66 2.05 -7.48
CA THR A 10 20.69 3.05 -7.80
C THR A 10 20.33 3.90 -9.02
N ALA A 11 19.69 3.32 -10.04
CA ALA A 11 19.27 4.06 -11.22
C ALA A 11 18.06 4.96 -10.93
N ILE A 12 17.11 4.47 -10.14
CA ILE A 12 15.89 5.20 -9.76
C ILE A 12 16.22 6.34 -8.78
N SER A 13 16.95 6.04 -7.70
CA SER A 13 17.28 7.02 -6.65
C SER A 13 18.18 8.16 -7.12
N ALA A 14 18.93 7.97 -8.22
CA ALA A 14 19.74 9.01 -8.83
C ALA A 14 18.90 10.12 -9.51
N GLN A 15 17.59 9.93 -9.68
CA GLN A 15 16.69 10.94 -10.23
C GLN A 15 16.09 11.77 -9.08
N ASP A 16 16.29 13.09 -9.08
CA ASP A 16 15.64 13.97 -8.11
C ASP A 16 14.11 14.02 -8.36
N ASN A 17 13.34 14.05 -7.28
CA ASN A 17 11.86 14.10 -7.28
C ASN A 17 11.19 12.94 -8.04
N PHE A 18 11.77 11.73 -7.97
CA PHE A 18 11.20 10.56 -8.62
C PHE A 18 9.85 10.19 -7.99
N VAL A 19 8.80 10.05 -8.80
CA VAL A 19 7.47 9.63 -8.35
C VAL A 19 7.14 8.25 -8.91
N ALA A 20 7.05 7.27 -8.04
CA ALA A 20 6.54 5.93 -8.36
C ALA A 20 5.03 5.88 -8.12
N ILE A 21 4.25 5.47 -9.12
CA ILE A 21 2.81 5.25 -8.97
C ILE A 21 2.50 3.80 -9.33
N ASN A 22 2.06 3.03 -8.34
CA ASN A 22 1.67 1.63 -8.47
C ASN A 22 0.19 1.45 -8.13
N SER A 23 -0.38 0.30 -8.50
CA SER A 23 -1.72 -0.11 -8.08
C SER A 23 -1.64 -1.37 -7.23
N ALA A 24 -2.57 -1.51 -6.28
CA ALA A 24 -2.69 -2.69 -5.42
C ALA A 24 -4.13 -3.20 -5.47
N ILE A 25 -4.32 -4.52 -5.34
CA ILE A 25 -5.61 -5.19 -5.18
C ILE A 25 -6.22 -4.79 -3.83
N GLU A 26 -5.45 -4.91 -2.74
CA GLU A 26 -5.87 -4.56 -1.38
C GLU A 26 -4.73 -3.89 -0.63
N VAL A 27 -5.08 -3.05 0.35
CA VAL A 27 -4.16 -2.49 1.35
C VAL A 27 -4.73 -2.76 2.74
N ASP A 28 -3.92 -3.29 3.65
CA ASP A 28 -4.37 -3.48 5.03
C ASP A 28 -4.08 -2.30 5.95
N LEU A 29 -4.69 -2.28 7.14
CA LEU A 29 -4.55 -1.21 8.13
C LEU A 29 -3.13 -1.03 8.70
N LEU A 30 -2.20 -1.95 8.43
CA LEU A 30 -0.78 -1.77 8.76
C LEU A 30 -0.02 -1.08 7.61
N GLY A 31 -0.62 -0.98 6.43
CA GLY A 31 -0.05 -0.44 5.21
C GLY A 31 0.58 -1.50 4.31
N GLN A 32 0.35 -2.79 4.55
CA GLN A 32 0.80 -3.83 3.62
C GLN A 32 -0.03 -3.79 2.35
N CYS A 33 0.60 -4.00 1.19
CA CYS A 33 -0.06 -3.99 -0.12
C CYS A 33 -0.07 -5.40 -0.72
N ASN A 34 -1.22 -5.82 -1.21
CA ASN A 34 -1.39 -7.00 -2.06
C ASN A 34 -1.56 -6.51 -3.51
N ALA A 35 -0.68 -6.89 -4.42
CA ALA A 35 -0.80 -6.51 -5.83
C ALA A 35 -0.99 -7.72 -6.78
N GLU A 36 -0.99 -8.94 -6.26
CA GLU A 36 -0.87 -10.14 -7.10
C GLU A 36 -1.80 -11.31 -6.82
N MET A 37 -2.47 -11.36 -5.66
CA MET A 37 -3.38 -12.48 -5.34
C MET A 37 -4.81 -12.01 -5.08
N LEU A 38 -5.78 -12.80 -5.52
CA LEU A 38 -7.20 -12.60 -5.23
C LEU A 38 -7.86 -13.94 -4.95
N GLY A 39 -8.51 -14.08 -3.79
CA GLY A 39 -9.20 -15.31 -3.40
C GLY A 39 -8.28 -16.54 -3.35
N GLY A 40 -7.01 -16.37 -2.94
CA GLY A 40 -6.01 -17.43 -2.89
C GLY A 40 -5.43 -17.83 -4.25
N ARG A 41 -5.82 -17.15 -5.34
CA ARG A 41 -5.28 -17.37 -6.69
C ARG A 41 -4.36 -16.22 -7.08
N GLN A 42 -3.19 -16.56 -7.61
CA GLN A 42 -2.31 -15.58 -8.24
C GLN A 42 -2.93 -15.08 -9.57
N ILE A 43 -3.05 -13.77 -9.69
CA ILE A 43 -3.62 -13.10 -10.88
C ILE A 43 -2.59 -12.26 -11.64
N SER A 44 -1.48 -11.91 -10.99
CA SER A 44 -0.34 -11.20 -11.59
C SER A 44 0.97 -11.63 -10.89
N GLY A 45 2.01 -10.80 -10.92
CA GLY A 45 3.20 -11.01 -10.09
C GLY A 45 3.72 -9.67 -9.56
N ALA A 46 4.56 -9.72 -8.53
CA ALA A 46 5.16 -8.54 -7.91
C ALA A 46 5.80 -7.56 -8.90
N GLY A 47 6.46 -8.07 -9.96
CA GLY A 47 7.16 -7.24 -10.94
C GLY A 47 8.13 -6.27 -10.26
N GLY A 48 8.14 -5.01 -10.71
CA GLY A 48 8.94 -3.95 -10.11
C GLY A 48 8.29 -3.21 -8.94
N PHE A 49 7.15 -3.67 -8.41
CA PHE A 49 6.36 -2.94 -7.41
C PHE A 49 7.25 -2.39 -6.29
N HIS A 50 7.98 -3.30 -5.66
CA HIS A 50 8.87 -3.01 -4.55
C HIS A 50 10.13 -2.23 -4.96
N ASP A 51 10.67 -2.50 -6.16
CA ASP A 51 11.86 -1.81 -6.69
C ASP A 51 11.60 -0.31 -6.83
N PHE A 52 10.44 0.06 -7.37
CA PHE A 52 10.03 1.45 -7.52
C PHE A 52 9.65 2.10 -6.19
N GLN A 53 9.05 1.37 -5.24
CA GLN A 53 8.80 1.91 -3.89
C GLN A 53 10.11 2.34 -3.22
N ARG A 54 11.10 1.43 -3.18
CA ARG A 54 12.40 1.71 -2.56
C ARG A 54 13.24 2.70 -3.35
N GLY A 55 13.21 2.62 -4.68
CA GLY A 55 13.89 3.58 -5.54
C GLY A 55 13.38 5.01 -5.33
N ALA A 56 12.06 5.19 -5.24
CA ALA A 56 11.46 6.48 -4.92
C ALA A 56 11.79 6.95 -3.50
N ALA A 57 11.82 6.06 -2.52
CA ALA A 57 12.21 6.41 -1.14
C ALA A 57 13.68 6.87 -1.05
N GLY A 58 14.57 6.31 -1.88
CA GLY A 58 15.97 6.73 -1.96
C GLY A 58 16.22 8.00 -2.80
N SER A 59 15.24 8.44 -3.60
CA SER A 59 15.33 9.66 -4.40
C SER A 59 15.17 10.91 -3.54
N LYS A 60 16.00 11.93 -3.80
CA LYS A 60 15.86 13.24 -3.14
C LYS A 60 14.52 13.88 -3.52
N GLY A 61 13.62 14.01 -2.55
CA GLY A 61 12.26 14.50 -2.77
C GLY A 61 11.31 13.49 -3.43
N GLY A 62 11.73 12.23 -3.54
CA GLY A 62 10.96 11.17 -4.16
C GLY A 62 9.75 10.71 -3.35
N ARG A 63 8.77 10.14 -4.04
CA ARG A 63 7.47 9.74 -3.49
C ARG A 63 7.02 8.42 -4.08
N SER A 64 6.55 7.53 -3.23
CA SER A 64 5.94 6.27 -3.62
C SER A 64 4.44 6.33 -3.36
N ILE A 65 3.64 6.15 -4.40
CA ILE A 65 2.18 6.24 -4.36
C ILE A 65 1.60 4.89 -4.76
N VAL A 66 0.74 4.33 -3.91
CA VAL A 66 -0.11 3.18 -4.25
C VAL A 66 -1.54 3.68 -4.37
N ALA A 67 -2.10 3.59 -5.57
CA ALA A 67 -3.45 4.05 -5.87
C ALA A 67 -4.38 2.87 -6.15
N LEU A 68 -5.54 2.86 -5.49
CA LEU A 68 -6.58 1.86 -5.69
C LEU A 68 -7.98 2.46 -5.45
N PRO A 69 -9.00 2.02 -6.20
CA PRO A 69 -10.39 2.21 -5.78
C PRO A 69 -10.59 1.70 -4.35
N SER A 70 -11.38 2.40 -3.55
CA SER A 70 -11.67 2.01 -2.17
C SER A 70 -12.50 0.73 -2.06
N SER A 71 -13.17 0.33 -3.15
CA SER A 71 -14.03 -0.85 -3.21
C SER A 71 -14.06 -1.49 -4.59
N ALA A 72 -14.44 -2.78 -4.65
CA ALA A 72 -14.73 -3.50 -5.87
C ALA A 72 -15.75 -4.61 -5.59
N GLY A 73 -16.74 -4.79 -6.49
CA GLY A 73 -17.74 -5.86 -6.36
C GLY A 73 -18.54 -5.82 -5.05
N GLY A 74 -18.71 -4.63 -4.45
CA GLY A 74 -19.40 -4.47 -3.17
C GLY A 74 -18.54 -4.71 -1.92
N ALA A 75 -17.26 -5.06 -2.07
CA ALA A 75 -16.32 -5.27 -0.96
C ALA A 75 -15.30 -4.13 -0.87
N SER A 76 -14.82 -3.84 0.35
CA SER A 76 -13.74 -2.88 0.61
C SER A 76 -12.40 -3.41 0.09
N ARG A 77 -11.55 -2.51 -0.42
CA ARG A 77 -10.15 -2.79 -0.79
C ARG A 77 -9.15 -2.24 0.22
N ILE A 78 -9.61 -1.40 1.16
CA ILE A 78 -8.93 -1.21 2.44
C ILE A 78 -9.46 -2.29 3.38
N VAL A 79 -8.59 -3.19 3.83
CA VAL A 79 -8.99 -4.37 4.63
C VAL A 79 -8.36 -4.32 6.02
N ALA A 80 -8.93 -5.01 6.99
CA ALA A 80 -8.37 -5.04 8.34
C ALA A 80 -6.97 -5.67 8.37
N ARG A 81 -6.78 -6.77 7.63
CA ARG A 81 -5.50 -7.50 7.52
C ARG A 81 -5.47 -8.29 6.22
N LEU A 82 -4.34 -8.29 5.53
CA LEU A 82 -4.17 -9.17 4.36
C LEU A 82 -4.15 -10.65 4.78
N PRO A 83 -4.61 -11.57 3.91
CA PRO A 83 -4.42 -13.01 4.14
C PRO A 83 -2.94 -13.36 4.30
N ALA A 84 -2.65 -14.42 5.06
CA ALA A 84 -1.29 -14.87 5.27
C ALA A 84 -0.60 -15.21 3.93
N GLY A 85 0.62 -14.68 3.73
CA GLY A 85 1.43 -14.96 2.54
C GLY A 85 1.12 -14.12 1.29
N VAL A 86 0.26 -13.10 1.39
CA VAL A 86 -0.24 -12.33 0.22
C VAL A 86 0.40 -10.93 0.08
N ALA A 87 1.28 -10.54 0.99
CA ALA A 87 1.88 -9.20 0.97
C ALA A 87 2.97 -9.07 -0.11
N THR A 88 2.66 -8.35 -1.20
CA THR A 88 3.60 -7.96 -2.24
C THR A 88 4.48 -6.78 -1.81
N GLY A 89 3.86 -5.77 -1.17
CA GLY A 89 4.54 -4.60 -0.60
C GLY A 89 4.53 -4.64 0.92
N PRO A 90 5.69 -4.68 1.60
CA PRO A 90 5.73 -4.71 3.06
C PRO A 90 5.38 -3.34 3.65
N ARG A 91 4.79 -3.34 4.85
CA ARG A 91 4.35 -2.11 5.55
C ARG A 91 5.44 -1.05 5.73
N ASN A 92 6.70 -1.46 5.81
CA ASN A 92 7.85 -0.57 6.03
C ASN A 92 8.17 0.27 4.78
N ASP A 93 7.82 -0.22 3.59
CA ASP A 93 8.05 0.46 2.31
C ASP A 93 6.82 1.30 1.87
N ALA A 94 5.76 1.30 2.67
CA ALA A 94 4.55 2.08 2.41
C ALA A 94 4.77 3.57 2.68
N ASP A 95 4.40 4.41 1.70
CA ASP A 95 4.56 5.86 1.72
C ASP A 95 3.19 6.55 1.58
N TYR A 96 2.67 6.75 0.36
CA TYR A 96 1.33 7.29 0.15
C TYR A 96 0.37 6.21 -0.36
N ILE A 97 -0.81 6.12 0.25
CA ILE A 97 -1.93 5.31 -0.25
C ILE A 97 -3.05 6.27 -0.67
N VAL A 98 -3.61 6.06 -1.86
CA VAL A 98 -4.62 6.95 -2.46
C VAL A 98 -5.85 6.16 -2.90
N THR A 99 -7.02 6.67 -2.55
CA THR A 99 -8.32 6.23 -3.07
C THR A 99 -9.10 7.44 -3.62
N GLU A 100 -10.29 7.20 -4.15
CA GLU A 100 -11.24 8.25 -4.52
C GLU A 100 -11.73 9.12 -3.33
N TYR A 101 -11.43 8.73 -2.08
CA TYR A 101 -11.79 9.48 -0.87
C TYR A 101 -10.65 10.28 -0.26
N GLY A 102 -9.43 10.20 -0.82
CA GLY A 102 -8.30 11.00 -0.37
C GLY A 102 -6.97 10.24 -0.36
N MET A 103 -6.02 10.78 0.40
CA MET A 103 -4.65 10.28 0.51
C MET A 103 -4.28 10.07 1.97
N ALA A 104 -3.66 8.93 2.28
CA ALA A 104 -3.03 8.62 3.56
C ALA A 104 -1.51 8.59 3.37
N ALA A 105 -0.78 9.46 4.09
CA ALA A 105 0.67 9.44 4.17
C ALA A 105 1.07 8.61 5.39
N LEU A 106 1.70 7.45 5.17
CA LEU A 106 1.94 6.45 6.21
C LEU A 106 3.36 6.49 6.78
N ARG A 107 4.30 7.13 6.07
CA ARG A 107 5.67 7.27 6.54
C ARG A 107 5.67 7.95 7.91
N ASP A 108 6.48 7.43 8.82
CA ASP A 108 6.67 7.93 10.20
C ASP A 108 5.43 7.87 11.12
N LEU A 109 4.29 7.38 10.63
CA LEU A 109 3.12 7.11 11.48
C LEU A 109 3.29 5.82 12.28
N ASP A 110 2.84 5.85 13.53
CA ASP A 110 2.67 4.65 14.36
C ASP A 110 1.50 3.77 13.84
N LEU A 111 1.31 2.61 14.47
CA LEU A 111 0.31 1.64 14.02
C LEU A 111 -1.12 2.19 14.06
N ASP A 112 -1.46 2.93 15.12
CA ASP A 112 -2.82 3.42 15.33
C ASP A 112 -3.12 4.60 14.38
N ALA A 113 -2.16 5.51 14.21
CA ALA A 113 -2.24 6.60 13.25
C ALA A 113 -2.31 6.10 11.79
N ARG A 114 -1.58 5.03 11.45
CA ARG A 114 -1.68 4.38 10.12
C ARG A 114 -3.08 3.83 9.87
N ALA A 115 -3.61 3.09 10.83
CA ALA A 115 -4.94 2.51 10.70
C ALA A 115 -6.01 3.60 10.55
N GLU A 116 -5.95 4.65 11.37
CA GLU A 116 -6.87 5.80 11.27
C GLU A 116 -6.79 6.48 9.89
N ALA A 117 -5.59 6.78 9.41
CA ALA A 117 -5.39 7.42 8.11
C ALA A 117 -5.95 6.57 6.95
N LEU A 118 -5.76 5.25 7.00
CA LEU A 118 -6.28 4.31 6.00
C LEU A 118 -7.80 4.17 6.05
N ILE A 119 -8.39 4.13 7.26
CA ILE A 119 -9.84 4.09 7.44
C ILE A 119 -10.47 5.37 6.88
N MET A 120 -9.84 6.53 7.05
CA MET A 120 -10.35 7.80 6.55
C MET A 120 -10.43 7.88 5.02
N ILE A 121 -9.59 7.12 4.31
CA ILE A 121 -9.64 7.01 2.84
C ILE A 121 -10.39 5.76 2.35
N ALA A 122 -10.96 4.94 3.24
CA ALA A 122 -11.86 3.87 2.85
C ALA A 122 -13.25 4.40 2.46
N ALA A 123 -14.03 3.59 1.73
CA ALA A 123 -15.41 3.94 1.40
C ALA A 123 -16.22 4.15 2.69
N PRO A 124 -17.04 5.22 2.81
CA PRO A 124 -17.72 5.59 4.05
C PRO A 124 -18.48 4.45 4.73
N GLN A 125 -19.13 3.58 3.95
CA GLN A 125 -19.89 2.45 4.46
C GLN A 125 -19.06 1.37 5.16
N PHE A 126 -17.75 1.29 4.91
CA PHE A 126 -16.86 0.29 5.53
C PHE A 126 -16.08 0.82 6.73
N ARG A 127 -16.10 2.13 7.00
CA ARG A 127 -15.24 2.75 8.02
C ARG A 127 -15.54 2.27 9.43
N SER A 128 -16.81 2.09 9.77
CA SER A 128 -17.25 1.58 11.07
C SER A 128 -16.71 0.17 11.31
N ASP A 129 -16.86 -0.71 10.33
CA ASP A 129 -16.42 -2.10 10.42
C ASP A 129 -14.89 -2.20 10.50
N LEU A 130 -14.17 -1.40 9.72
CA LEU A 130 -12.71 -1.33 9.79
C LEU A 130 -12.24 -0.79 11.15
N THR A 131 -12.94 0.18 11.73
CA THR A 131 -12.63 0.71 13.07
C THR A 131 -12.83 -0.36 14.15
N ALA A 132 -13.91 -1.13 14.07
CA ALA A 132 -14.15 -2.25 14.98
C ALA A 132 -13.07 -3.33 14.82
N ALA A 133 -12.77 -3.73 13.58
CA ALA A 133 -11.75 -4.71 13.28
C ALA A 133 -10.35 -4.26 13.72
N TRP A 134 -10.03 -2.97 13.64
CA TRP A 134 -8.77 -2.42 14.16
C TRP A 134 -8.65 -2.60 15.66
N LYS A 135 -9.72 -2.27 16.43
CA LYS A 135 -9.73 -2.46 17.89
C LYS A 135 -9.46 -3.92 18.27
N ASP A 136 -10.10 -4.85 17.58
CA ASP A 136 -9.93 -6.29 17.81
C ASP A 136 -8.53 -6.80 17.46
N LEU A 137 -7.92 -6.25 16.39
CA LEU A 137 -6.53 -6.54 16.02
C LEU A 137 -5.55 -5.94 17.03
N ARG A 138 -5.80 -4.70 17.44
CA ARG A 138 -4.91 -3.93 18.31
C ARG A 138 -4.76 -4.55 19.69
N ALA A 139 -5.83 -5.17 20.20
CA ALA A 139 -5.83 -5.91 21.46
C ALA A 139 -4.94 -7.18 21.48
N LYS A 140 -4.43 -7.62 20.31
CA LYS A 140 -3.57 -8.80 20.17
C LYS A 140 -2.09 -8.47 20.05
N PHE A 141 -1.73 -7.19 20.00
CA PHE A 141 -0.35 -6.69 20.02
C PHE A 141 0.03 -6.29 21.44
#